data_AF-A0A9P1EZ85-F1
#
_entry.id   AF-A0A9P1EZ85-F1
#
_cell.length_a   1.000
_cell.length_b   1.000
_cell.length_c   1.000
_cell.angle_alpha   90.00
_cell.angle_beta   90.00
_cell.angle_gamma   90.00
#
_symmetry.space_group_name_H-M   'P 1'
#
loop_
_entity.id
_entity.type
_entity.pdbx_description
1 polymer ?
#
loop_
_entity_poly.entity_id
_entity_poly.type
_entity_poly.pdbx_seq_one_letter_code
_entity_poly.pdbx_strand_id
1 'polypeptide(L)'
;MPNRKVGITRHRAIWKTPIQMKPFFFAGVVRHSENSGLPLRVPVKEKYMHKDLLFSAQYWGIPFRLPKDYTNKMLTTSSVVPQRVLVAAQLRDNALMEDLARSMWHRFYAYGKPVFTKDQVAEVLRDRHVKNADELMMASESAEVKNILRENTDEAIGHGCFGAPWMHITDGHGKVLQTVFGSDRLPQVADFLAEPFKGPMREKISK
;
A
#
# COMPACT_ATOMS: atom_id res chain seq x y z
N MET A 1 -4.92 6.63 16.29
CA MET A 1 -3.52 6.21 16.43
C MET A 1 -2.64 6.88 15.38
N PRO A 2 -2.40 8.20 15.44
CA PRO A 2 -1.55 8.85 14.45
C PRO A 2 -0.08 8.65 14.81
N ASN A 3 0.77 8.41 13.81
CA ASN A 3 2.25 8.36 13.85
C ASN A 3 2.99 7.04 14.11
N ARG A 4 2.33 5.88 14.23
CA ARG A 4 3.10 4.62 14.31
C ARG A 4 3.54 4.14 12.92
N LYS A 5 4.85 4.00 12.72
CA LYS A 5 5.45 3.37 11.53
C LYS A 5 5.00 1.90 11.45
N VAL A 6 4.73 1.40 10.25
CA VAL A 6 4.26 0.02 10.01
C VAL A 6 4.97 -0.61 8.80
N GLY A 7 5.08 -1.94 8.80
CA GLY A 7 5.72 -2.69 7.71
C GLY A 7 7.14 -2.20 7.41
N ILE A 8 7.47 -2.04 6.13
CA ILE A 8 8.79 -1.60 5.67
C ILE A 8 9.19 -0.23 6.25
N THR A 9 8.24 0.70 6.47
CA THR A 9 8.57 2.06 6.96
C THR A 9 9.19 2.07 8.36
N ARG A 10 9.04 1.01 9.17
CA ARG A 10 9.76 0.85 10.45
C ARG A 10 11.27 0.79 10.25
N HIS A 11 11.71 0.25 9.11
CA HIS A 11 13.12 0.10 8.78
C HIS A 11 13.82 1.42 8.50
N ARG A 12 13.10 2.53 8.25
CA ARG A 12 13.70 3.88 8.23
C ARG A 12 14.43 4.27 9.52
N ALA A 13 14.20 3.56 10.63
CA ALA A 13 14.91 3.79 11.88
C ALA A 13 16.32 3.15 11.92
N ILE A 14 16.60 2.20 11.03
CA ILE A 14 17.83 1.41 11.04
C ILE A 14 18.51 1.27 9.68
N TRP A 15 17.78 1.47 8.58
CA TRP A 15 18.30 1.47 7.21
C TRP A 15 18.80 2.86 6.84
N LYS A 16 19.95 2.90 6.17
CA LYS A 16 20.48 4.10 5.51
C LYS A 16 19.84 4.28 4.14
N THR A 17 19.46 3.19 3.46
CA THR A 17 18.74 3.24 2.18
C THR A 17 17.39 3.96 2.33
N PRO A 18 17.13 5.03 1.55
CA PRO A 18 15.85 5.72 1.59
C PRO A 18 14.73 4.83 1.05
N ILE A 19 13.60 4.83 1.76
CA ILE A 19 12.38 4.13 1.32
C ILE A 19 11.43 5.17 0.75
N GLN A 20 11.09 5.05 -0.54
CA GLN A 20 10.10 5.88 -1.21
C GLN A 20 8.82 5.08 -1.49
N MET A 21 7.69 5.61 -1.04
CA MET A 21 6.38 4.99 -1.25
C MET A 21 5.78 5.51 -2.56
N LYS A 22 5.27 4.62 -3.41
CA LYS A 22 4.73 4.99 -4.73
C LYS A 22 3.33 4.42 -4.94
N PRO A 23 2.27 5.25 -4.95
CA PRO A 23 0.92 4.79 -5.26
C PRO A 23 0.85 4.30 -6.72
N PHE A 24 0.27 3.12 -6.93
CA PHE A 24 0.04 2.54 -8.25
C PHE A 24 -1.29 1.79 -8.27
N PHE A 25 -1.84 1.52 -9.46
CA PHE A 25 -3.18 0.98 -9.62
C PHE A 25 -3.17 -0.53 -9.87
N PHE A 26 -3.42 -1.30 -8.82
CA PHE A 26 -3.39 -2.77 -8.84
C PHE A 26 -4.26 -3.42 -9.92
N ALA A 27 -5.48 -2.92 -10.17
CA ALA A 27 -6.33 -3.50 -11.21
C ALA A 27 -5.75 -3.31 -12.63
N GLY A 28 -4.95 -2.26 -12.86
CA GLY A 28 -4.18 -2.09 -14.09
C GLY A 28 -3.13 -3.19 -14.26
N VAL A 29 -2.40 -3.51 -13.19
CA VAL A 29 -1.41 -4.60 -13.16
C VAL A 29 -2.06 -5.96 -13.42
N VAL A 30 -3.18 -6.26 -12.76
CA VAL A 30 -3.91 -7.53 -12.95
C VAL A 30 -4.41 -7.68 -14.38
N ARG A 31 -4.89 -6.59 -15.00
CA ARG A 31 -5.33 -6.60 -16.41
C ARG A 31 -4.17 -6.84 -17.37
N HIS A 32 -3.02 -6.21 -17.14
CA HIS A 32 -1.85 -6.34 -18.00
C HIS A 32 -1.19 -7.73 -17.91
N SER A 33 -0.99 -8.23 -16.69
CA SER A 33 -0.26 -9.48 -16.44
C SER A 33 -1.05 -10.75 -16.76
N GLU A 34 -2.30 -10.63 -17.23
CA GLU A 34 -3.26 -11.73 -17.41
C GLU A 34 -3.43 -12.62 -16.17
N ASN A 35 -3.03 -12.13 -14.99
CA ASN A 35 -3.09 -12.78 -13.69
C ASN A 35 -4.52 -12.71 -13.11
N SER A 36 -5.49 -13.14 -13.92
CA SER A 36 -6.94 -13.04 -13.66
C SER A 36 -7.39 -13.83 -12.43
N GLY A 37 -6.56 -14.79 -11.99
CA GLY A 37 -6.83 -15.73 -10.91
C GLY A 37 -6.38 -15.28 -9.52
N LEU A 38 -6.40 -13.96 -9.20
CA LEU A 38 -6.17 -13.39 -7.85
C LEU A 38 -6.41 -14.47 -6.79
N PRO A 39 -5.48 -14.76 -5.85
CA PRO A 39 -5.54 -15.95 -4.98
C PRO A 39 -6.93 -16.26 -4.38
N LEU A 40 -7.72 -15.21 -4.17
CA LEU A 40 -9.14 -15.19 -3.85
C LEU A 40 -10.11 -15.98 -4.75
N ARG A 41 -9.81 -16.21 -6.04
CA ARG A 41 -10.68 -16.97 -6.96
C ARG A 41 -10.52 -18.48 -6.86
N VAL A 42 -9.47 -18.94 -6.17
CA VAL A 42 -9.21 -20.37 -5.96
C VAL A 42 -9.56 -20.70 -4.50
N PRO A 43 -10.65 -21.44 -4.21
CA PRO A 43 -11.18 -21.58 -2.85
C PRO A 43 -10.16 -22.06 -1.80
N VAL A 44 -9.26 -22.98 -2.19
CA VAL A 44 -8.20 -23.45 -1.29
C VAL A 44 -7.15 -22.39 -0.98
N LYS A 45 -6.81 -21.53 -1.96
CA LYS A 45 -5.87 -20.40 -1.78
C LYS A 45 -6.54 -19.27 -1.01
N GLU A 46 -7.81 -18.97 -1.27
CA GLU A 46 -8.61 -18.01 -0.53
C GLU A 46 -8.62 -18.34 0.97
N LYS A 47 -8.97 -19.59 1.32
CA LYS A 47 -9.01 -20.07 2.70
C LYS A 47 -7.65 -19.97 3.40
N TYR A 48 -6.56 -20.28 2.68
CA TYR A 48 -5.20 -20.10 3.19
C TYR A 48 -4.91 -18.61 3.45
N MET A 49 -5.17 -17.76 2.46
CA MET A 49 -4.87 -16.33 2.52
C MET A 49 -5.61 -15.63 3.67
N HIS A 50 -6.85 -16.00 3.98
CA HIS A 50 -7.56 -15.45 5.14
C HIS A 50 -6.85 -15.73 6.47
N LYS A 51 -6.32 -16.95 6.64
CA LYS A 51 -5.53 -17.31 7.83
C LYS A 51 -4.18 -16.59 7.85
N ASP A 52 -3.52 -16.55 6.69
CA ASP A 52 -2.20 -15.94 6.56
C ASP A 52 -2.23 -14.42 6.78
N LEU A 53 -3.26 -13.72 6.33
CA LEU A 53 -3.45 -12.29 6.59
C LEU A 53 -3.54 -12.00 8.10
N LEU A 54 -4.29 -12.82 8.85
CA LEU A 54 -4.40 -12.70 10.30
C LEU A 54 -3.04 -12.98 10.99
N PHE A 55 -2.37 -14.06 10.58
CA PHE A 55 -1.08 -14.46 11.13
C PHE A 55 0.01 -13.41 10.85
N SER A 56 0.07 -12.92 9.62
CA SER A 56 0.97 -11.85 9.19
C SER A 56 0.71 -10.56 9.95
N ALA A 57 -0.56 -10.15 10.11
CA ALA A 57 -0.89 -8.96 10.88
C ALA A 57 -0.44 -9.07 12.35
N GLN A 58 -0.60 -10.24 12.98
CA GLN A 58 -0.08 -10.49 14.33
C GLN A 58 1.45 -10.42 14.39
N TYR A 59 2.14 -11.02 13.43
CA TYR A 59 3.60 -10.95 13.33
C TYR A 59 4.08 -9.50 13.21
N TRP A 60 3.42 -8.71 12.37
CA TRP A 60 3.74 -7.29 12.16
C TRP A 60 3.17 -6.37 13.25
N GLY A 61 2.33 -6.86 14.18
CA GLY A 61 1.67 -6.01 15.17
C GLY A 61 0.80 -4.92 14.53
N ILE A 62 0.09 -5.26 13.45
CA ILE A 62 -0.82 -4.36 12.73
C ILE A 62 -2.26 -4.72 13.11
N PRO A 63 -3.09 -3.75 13.55
CA PRO A 63 -4.51 -4.00 13.76
C PRO A 63 -5.18 -4.47 12.47
N PHE A 64 -5.74 -5.67 12.50
CA PHE A 64 -6.36 -6.28 11.34
C PHE A 64 -7.57 -7.12 11.75
N ARG A 65 -8.63 -6.99 10.95
CA ARG A 65 -9.80 -7.85 10.91
C ARG A 65 -10.14 -8.07 9.44
N LEU A 66 -10.55 -9.29 9.10
CA LEU A 66 -11.03 -9.58 7.76
C LEU A 66 -12.36 -8.83 7.55
N PRO A 67 -12.47 -7.92 6.56
CA PRO A 67 -13.72 -7.21 6.29
C PRO A 67 -14.86 -8.16 5.95
N LYS A 68 -16.10 -7.76 6.24
CA LYS A 68 -17.29 -8.51 5.78
C LYS A 68 -17.28 -8.52 4.24
N ASP A 69 -17.57 -9.69 3.66
CA ASP A 69 -17.61 -9.89 2.21
C ASP A 69 -16.28 -9.54 1.50
N TYR A 70 -15.15 -9.77 2.19
CA TYR A 70 -13.81 -9.40 1.73
C TYR A 70 -13.51 -9.86 0.30
N THR A 71 -13.74 -11.13 -0.02
CA THR A 71 -13.47 -11.72 -1.33
C THR A 71 -14.21 -10.98 -2.44
N ASN A 72 -15.52 -10.86 -2.32
CA ASN A 72 -16.33 -10.13 -3.29
C ASN A 72 -15.87 -8.66 -3.40
N LYS A 73 -15.61 -8.01 -2.26
CA LYS A 73 -15.16 -6.61 -2.24
C LYS A 73 -13.85 -6.42 -3.00
N MET A 74 -12.86 -7.28 -2.77
CA MET A 74 -11.55 -7.21 -3.44
C MET A 74 -11.64 -7.54 -4.94
N LEU A 75 -12.60 -8.38 -5.36
CA LEU A 75 -12.79 -8.76 -6.76
C LEU A 75 -13.62 -7.77 -7.57
N THR A 76 -14.49 -6.99 -6.93
CA THR A 76 -15.49 -6.15 -7.63
C THR A 76 -15.33 -4.65 -7.39
N THR A 77 -14.58 -4.24 -6.37
CA THR A 77 -14.46 -2.82 -6.02
C THR A 77 -13.12 -2.23 -6.46
N SER A 78 -13.17 -1.18 -7.27
CA SER A 78 -11.98 -0.43 -7.65
C SER A 78 -11.46 0.44 -6.51
N SER A 79 -10.14 0.49 -6.35
CA SER A 79 -9.44 1.42 -5.45
C SER A 79 -8.92 2.66 -6.18
N VAL A 80 -9.43 3.00 -7.37
CA VAL A 80 -8.87 4.12 -8.16
C VAL A 80 -9.01 5.47 -7.46
N VAL A 81 -10.13 5.73 -6.78
CA VAL A 81 -10.38 6.99 -6.06
C VAL A 81 -9.36 7.19 -4.93
N PRO A 82 -9.20 6.28 -3.95
CA PRO A 82 -8.19 6.47 -2.92
C PRO A 82 -6.77 6.54 -3.51
N GLN A 83 -6.44 5.75 -4.54
CA GLN A 83 -5.10 5.82 -5.17
C GLN A 83 -4.80 7.19 -5.79
N ARG A 84 -5.78 7.82 -6.47
CA ARG A 84 -5.61 9.18 -6.99
C ARG A 84 -5.46 10.22 -5.89
N VAL A 85 -6.21 10.10 -4.79
CA VAL A 85 -6.05 11.00 -3.64
C VAL A 85 -4.66 10.83 -3.01
N LEU A 86 -4.10 9.62 -2.96
CA LEU A 86 -2.72 9.40 -2.51
C LEU A 86 -1.69 10.05 -3.43
N VAL A 87 -1.87 9.98 -4.75
CA VAL A 87 -1.00 10.71 -5.70
C VAL A 87 -1.11 12.22 -5.52
N ALA A 88 -2.33 12.76 -5.41
CA ALA A 88 -2.54 14.19 -5.15
C ALA A 88 -1.91 14.64 -3.82
N ALA A 89 -1.95 13.79 -2.80
CA ALA A 89 -1.30 14.06 -1.52
C ALA A 89 0.22 14.04 -1.65
N GLN A 90 0.76 13.09 -2.43
CA GLN A 90 2.19 12.94 -2.64
C GLN A 90 2.81 14.15 -3.34
N LEU A 91 2.11 14.75 -4.30
CA LEU A 91 2.53 15.98 -4.97
C LEU A 91 2.68 17.17 -4.01
N ARG A 92 1.98 17.14 -2.88
CA ARG A 92 2.09 18.17 -1.83
C ARG A 92 3.17 17.81 -0.80
N ASP A 93 3.10 16.57 -0.30
CA ASP A 93 3.98 16.08 0.75
C ASP A 93 3.94 14.54 0.85
N ASN A 94 5.11 13.90 0.81
CA ASN A 94 5.25 12.46 1.00
C ASN A 94 4.74 12.00 2.37
N ALA A 95 4.93 12.79 3.43
CA ALA A 95 4.48 12.42 4.77
C ALA A 95 2.95 12.44 4.88
N LEU A 96 2.30 13.44 4.28
CA LEU A 96 0.84 13.48 4.13
C LEU A 96 0.31 12.25 3.38
N MET A 97 0.91 11.90 2.24
CA MET A 97 0.49 10.72 1.47
C MET A 97 0.56 9.45 2.31
N GLU A 98 1.67 9.22 3.03
CA GLU A 98 1.82 8.03 3.85
C GLU A 98 0.85 7.97 5.03
N ASP A 99 0.58 9.11 5.67
CA ASP A 99 -0.40 9.18 6.74
C ASP A 99 -1.81 8.86 6.24
N LEU A 100 -2.18 9.38 5.06
CA LEU A 100 -3.45 9.08 4.43
C LEU A 100 -3.54 7.62 3.98
N ALA A 101 -2.50 7.06 3.37
CA ALA A 101 -2.46 5.65 2.97
C ALA A 101 -2.67 4.73 4.18
N ARG A 102 -1.96 5.00 5.29
CA ARG A 102 -2.12 4.27 6.56
C ARG A 102 -3.54 4.42 7.11
N SER A 103 -4.10 5.63 7.08
CA SER A 103 -5.44 5.91 7.59
C SER A 103 -6.52 5.19 6.78
N MET A 104 -6.39 5.14 5.45
CA MET A 104 -7.28 4.40 4.57
C MET A 104 -7.19 2.88 4.80
N TRP A 105 -5.98 2.35 4.95
CA TRP A 105 -5.81 0.93 5.30
C TRP A 105 -6.38 0.59 6.69
N HIS A 106 -6.16 1.42 7.72
CA HIS A 106 -6.76 1.21 9.03
C HIS A 106 -8.28 1.28 8.98
N ARG A 107 -8.84 2.24 8.23
CA ARG A 107 -10.28 2.34 8.03
C ARG A 107 -10.87 1.03 7.51
N PHE A 108 -10.25 0.45 6.50
CA PHE A 108 -10.72 -0.79 5.90
C PHE A 108 -10.41 -2.03 6.74
N TYR A 109 -9.14 -2.23 7.11
CA TYR A 109 -8.68 -3.47 7.74
C TYR A 109 -8.74 -3.48 9.27
N ALA A 110 -8.72 -2.34 9.96
CA ALA A 110 -8.87 -2.32 11.42
C ALA A 110 -10.32 -2.05 11.82
N TYR A 111 -10.97 -1.10 11.13
CA TYR A 111 -12.32 -0.64 11.47
C TYR A 111 -13.40 -1.17 10.54
N GLY A 112 -13.08 -2.01 9.55
CA GLY A 112 -14.05 -2.64 8.64
C GLY A 112 -15.00 -1.64 7.96
N LYS A 113 -14.55 -0.39 7.76
CA LYS A 113 -15.29 0.66 7.08
C LYS A 113 -14.77 0.79 5.64
N PRO A 114 -15.65 0.96 4.63
CA PRO A 114 -15.22 1.07 3.24
C PRO A 114 -14.47 2.39 2.97
N VAL A 115 -13.61 2.40 1.95
CA VAL A 115 -12.74 3.54 1.58
C VAL A 115 -12.54 3.66 0.06
N PHE A 116 -13.59 3.38 -0.71
CA PHE A 116 -13.50 3.23 -2.16
C PHE A 116 -14.20 4.34 -2.95
N THR A 117 -15.17 5.03 -2.35
CA THR A 117 -15.90 6.14 -2.99
C THR A 117 -15.35 7.50 -2.54
N LYS A 118 -15.72 8.57 -3.26
CA LYS A 118 -15.33 9.94 -2.92
C LYS A 118 -15.75 10.32 -1.50
N ASP A 119 -17.00 10.05 -1.13
CA ASP A 119 -17.52 10.37 0.19
C ASP A 119 -16.77 9.64 1.31
N GLN A 120 -16.46 8.36 1.09
CA GLN A 120 -15.72 7.54 2.05
C GLN A 120 -14.26 8.01 2.22
N VAL A 121 -13.63 8.49 1.15
CA VAL A 121 -12.29 9.07 1.21
C VAL A 121 -12.34 10.45 1.87
N ALA A 122 -13.35 11.27 1.55
CA ALA A 122 -13.56 12.57 2.18
C ALA A 122 -13.79 12.45 3.70
N GLU A 123 -14.47 11.40 4.16
CA GLU A 123 -14.53 11.07 5.59
C GLU A 123 -13.14 10.86 6.21
N VAL A 124 -12.25 10.13 5.55
CA VAL A 124 -10.87 9.95 6.03
C VAL A 124 -10.14 11.28 6.11
N LEU A 125 -10.28 12.16 5.10
CA LEU A 125 -9.64 13.47 5.10
C LEU A 125 -10.13 14.34 6.26
N ARG A 126 -11.43 14.31 6.56
CA ARG A 126 -12.03 15.00 7.73
C ARG A 126 -11.54 14.43 9.05
N ASP A 127 -11.55 13.11 9.22
CA ASP A 127 -11.08 12.41 10.42
C ASP A 127 -9.58 12.68 10.69
N ARG A 128 -8.81 12.98 9.64
CA ARG A 128 -7.39 13.35 9.73
C ARG A 128 -7.15 14.86 9.81
N HIS A 129 -8.20 15.69 9.83
CA HIS A 129 -8.13 17.15 9.87
C HIS A 129 -7.25 17.75 8.77
N VAL A 130 -7.34 17.19 7.55
CA VAL A 130 -6.61 17.73 6.38
C VAL A 130 -7.18 19.11 6.04
N LYS A 131 -6.38 20.16 6.25
CA LYS A 131 -6.82 21.57 6.10
C LYS A 131 -7.41 21.90 4.72
N ASN A 132 -6.91 21.25 3.67
CA ASN A 132 -7.32 21.50 2.29
C ASN A 132 -7.92 20.24 1.65
N ALA A 133 -8.82 19.57 2.38
CA ALA A 133 -9.42 18.31 1.94
C ALA A 133 -10.14 18.43 0.58
N ASP A 134 -10.93 19.50 0.39
CA ASP A 134 -11.69 19.70 -0.85
C ASP A 134 -10.79 19.95 -2.05
N GLU A 135 -9.76 20.78 -1.90
CA GLU A 135 -8.76 20.99 -2.95
C GLU A 135 -8.02 19.69 -3.30
N LEU A 136 -7.71 18.86 -2.29
CA LEU A 136 -7.05 17.58 -2.50
C LEU A 136 -7.97 16.62 -3.29
N MET A 137 -9.25 16.58 -2.95
CA MET A 137 -10.26 15.81 -3.67
C MET A 137 -10.42 16.31 -5.11
N MET A 138 -10.46 17.62 -5.34
CA MET A 138 -10.50 18.21 -6.69
C MET A 138 -9.24 17.87 -7.48
N ALA A 139 -8.06 18.03 -6.89
CA ALA A 139 -6.78 17.72 -7.52
C ALA A 139 -6.70 16.23 -7.91
N SER A 140 -7.28 15.33 -7.12
CA SER A 140 -7.31 13.89 -7.44
C SER A 140 -8.01 13.56 -8.77
N GLU A 141 -8.82 14.49 -9.30
CA GLU A 141 -9.50 14.34 -10.58
C GLU A 141 -8.79 15.03 -11.76
N SER A 142 -7.67 15.72 -11.50
CA SER A 142 -6.90 16.39 -12.55
C SER A 142 -6.29 15.40 -13.54
N ALA A 143 -6.02 15.88 -14.76
CA ALA A 143 -5.33 15.09 -15.78
C ALA A 143 -3.90 14.71 -15.31
N GLU A 144 -3.22 15.62 -14.62
CA GLU A 144 -1.89 15.40 -14.03
C GLU A 144 -1.88 14.20 -13.07
N VAL A 145 -2.78 14.18 -12.07
CA VAL A 145 -2.84 13.08 -11.08
C VAL A 145 -3.21 11.75 -11.73
N LYS A 146 -4.12 11.78 -12.72
CA LYS A 146 -4.49 10.59 -13.49
C LYS A 146 -3.30 10.05 -14.28
N ASN A 147 -2.50 10.93 -14.88
CA ASN A 147 -1.31 10.57 -15.64
C ASN A 147 -0.22 10.01 -14.73
N ILE A 148 0.08 10.64 -13.59
CA ILE A 148 1.08 10.13 -12.65
C ILE A 148 0.69 8.75 -12.11
N LEU A 149 -0.58 8.52 -11.75
CA LEU A 149 -1.02 7.19 -11.32
C LEU A 149 -0.84 6.14 -12.42
N ARG A 150 -1.12 6.51 -13.67
CA ARG A 150 -0.89 5.65 -14.84
C ARG A 150 0.59 5.38 -15.03
N GLU A 151 1.43 6.40 -15.07
CA GLU A 151 2.89 6.29 -15.23
C GLU A 151 3.53 5.44 -14.12
N ASN A 152 3.14 5.64 -12.86
CA ASN A 152 3.59 4.80 -11.75
C ASN A 152 3.22 3.31 -11.96
N THR A 153 2.04 3.06 -12.54
CA THR A 153 1.56 1.70 -12.83
C THR A 153 2.29 1.11 -14.03
N ASP A 154 2.47 1.88 -15.09
CA ASP A 154 3.17 1.50 -16.32
C ASP A 154 4.65 1.22 -16.05
N GLU A 155 5.30 2.01 -15.18
CA GLU A 155 6.67 1.75 -14.72
C GLU A 155 6.77 0.41 -13.98
N ALA A 156 5.89 0.14 -13.03
CA ALA A 156 5.87 -1.14 -12.32
C ALA A 156 5.69 -2.30 -13.33
N ILE A 157 4.74 -2.17 -14.25
CA ILE A 157 4.49 -3.15 -15.32
C ILE A 157 5.73 -3.36 -16.19
N GLY A 158 6.39 -2.29 -16.63
CA GLY A 158 7.59 -2.33 -17.44
C GLY A 158 8.77 -3.06 -16.78
N HIS A 159 8.76 -3.13 -15.44
CA HIS A 159 9.71 -3.89 -14.65
C HIS A 159 9.22 -5.30 -14.26
N GLY A 160 8.14 -5.79 -14.88
CA GLY A 160 7.62 -7.16 -14.71
C GLY A 160 6.64 -7.32 -13.55
N CYS A 161 6.08 -6.24 -13.01
CA CYS A 161 5.11 -6.31 -11.93
C CYS A 161 3.86 -7.10 -12.35
N PHE A 162 3.55 -8.15 -11.57
CA PHE A 162 2.37 -9.00 -11.76
C PHE A 162 1.44 -9.01 -10.53
N GLY A 163 1.77 -8.24 -9.49
CA GLY A 163 1.11 -8.30 -8.19
C GLY A 163 1.45 -7.12 -7.28
N ALA A 164 0.91 -7.11 -6.06
CA ALA A 164 1.22 -6.13 -5.04
C ALA A 164 1.48 -6.80 -3.67
N PRO A 165 2.35 -6.22 -2.81
CA PRO A 165 3.23 -5.10 -3.11
C PRO A 165 4.36 -5.50 -4.08
N TRP A 166 4.90 -4.49 -4.77
CA TRP A 166 6.04 -4.60 -5.66
C TRP A 166 7.06 -3.53 -5.29
N MET A 167 8.33 -3.91 -5.20
CA MET A 167 9.42 -3.02 -4.78
C MET A 167 10.51 -3.02 -5.84
N HIS A 168 11.05 -1.83 -6.12
CA HIS A 168 12.26 -1.64 -6.91
C HIS A 168 13.40 -1.28 -5.95
N ILE A 169 14.53 -1.98 -6.08
CA ILE A 169 15.80 -1.57 -5.50
C ILE A 169 16.59 -0.89 -6.61
N THR A 170 16.96 0.38 -6.42
CA THR A 170 17.65 1.18 -7.44
C THR A 170 19.03 1.59 -6.99
N ASP A 171 19.89 1.93 -7.95
CA ASP A 171 21.10 2.70 -7.66
C ASP A 171 20.78 4.20 -7.41
N GLY A 172 21.82 5.00 -7.18
CA GLY A 172 21.69 6.46 -6.97
C GLY A 172 21.27 7.25 -8.21
N HIS A 173 21.19 6.62 -9.39
CA HIS A 173 20.78 7.22 -10.65
C HIS A 173 19.38 6.75 -11.10
N GLY A 174 18.69 5.95 -10.27
CA GLY A 174 17.35 5.45 -10.55
C GLY A 174 17.31 4.21 -11.43
N LYS A 175 18.46 3.60 -11.77
CA LYS A 175 18.48 2.31 -12.47
C LYS A 175 17.99 1.22 -11.52
N VAL A 176 16.99 0.46 -11.93
CA VAL A 176 16.51 -0.71 -11.17
C VAL A 176 17.57 -1.81 -11.21
N LEU A 177 18.08 -2.18 -10.03
CA LEU A 177 19.04 -3.26 -9.82
C LEU A 177 18.35 -4.58 -9.51
N GLN A 178 17.22 -4.53 -8.81
CA GLN A 178 16.43 -5.71 -8.45
C GLN A 178 14.97 -5.34 -8.25
N THR A 179 14.06 -6.26 -8.59
CA THR A 179 12.64 -6.18 -8.27
C THR A 179 12.24 -7.26 -7.27
N VAL A 180 11.27 -6.93 -6.41
CA VAL A 180 10.84 -7.82 -5.33
C VAL A 180 9.32 -7.79 -5.22
N PHE A 181 8.70 -8.97 -5.30
CA PHE A 181 7.28 -9.18 -5.06
C PHE A 181 7.03 -9.66 -3.63
N GLY A 182 5.97 -9.13 -3.00
CA GLY A 182 5.45 -9.63 -1.73
C GLY A 182 5.96 -8.88 -0.50
N SER A 183 5.33 -9.17 0.64
CA SER A 183 5.65 -8.57 1.95
C SER A 183 6.57 -9.44 2.81
N ASP A 184 6.90 -10.63 2.31
CA ASP A 184 7.67 -11.70 2.95
C ASP A 184 9.15 -11.71 2.53
N ARG A 185 9.57 -10.77 1.66
CA ARG A 185 10.92 -10.69 1.09
C ARG A 185 11.83 -9.63 1.71
N LEU A 186 11.39 -8.98 2.78
CA LEU A 186 12.20 -7.96 3.47
C LEU A 186 13.56 -8.48 4.00
N PRO A 187 13.72 -9.74 4.45
CA PRO A 187 15.05 -10.27 4.78
C PRO A 187 16.01 -10.24 3.59
N GLN A 188 15.55 -10.66 2.40
CA GLN A 188 16.36 -10.67 1.17
C GLN A 188 16.64 -9.25 0.66
N VAL A 189 15.68 -8.34 0.80
CA VAL A 189 15.88 -6.91 0.49
C VAL A 189 16.99 -6.33 1.38
N ALA A 190 16.95 -6.62 2.68
CA ALA A 190 17.95 -6.15 3.63
C ALA A 190 19.33 -6.73 3.32
N ASP A 191 19.42 -8.03 3.06
CA ASP A 191 20.67 -8.71 2.68
C ASP A 191 21.27 -8.11 1.40
N PHE A 192 20.45 -7.93 0.35
CA PHE A 192 20.88 -7.31 -0.91
C PHE A 192 21.42 -5.88 -0.73
N LEU A 193 20.80 -5.10 0.17
CA LEU A 193 21.21 -3.73 0.47
C LEU A 193 22.35 -3.63 1.49
N ALA A 194 22.82 -4.76 2.04
CA ALA A 194 23.71 -4.81 3.20
C ALA A 194 23.18 -4.01 4.41
N GLU A 195 21.85 -4.03 4.60
CA GLU A 195 21.13 -3.37 5.69
C GLU A 195 20.72 -4.37 6.78
N PRO A 196 20.61 -3.95 8.05
CA PRO A 196 20.21 -4.86 9.12
C PRO A 196 18.73 -5.24 9.02
N PHE A 197 18.40 -6.52 9.21
CA PHE A 197 17.02 -7.00 9.37
C PHE A 197 16.76 -7.46 10.81
N LYS A 198 15.97 -6.70 11.56
CA LYS A 198 15.61 -7.00 12.96
C LYS A 198 14.17 -7.53 13.10
N GLY A 199 13.69 -8.22 12.07
CA GLY A 199 12.31 -8.69 11.99
C GLY A 199 11.30 -7.53 11.93
N PRO A 200 10.10 -7.68 12.51
CA PRO A 200 9.00 -6.73 12.32
C PRO A 200 9.14 -5.43 13.11
N MET A 201 10.09 -5.35 14.05
CA MET A 201 10.34 -4.17 14.90
C MET A 201 9.05 -3.56 15.50
N ARG A 202 8.16 -4.43 15.98
CA ARG A 202 6.92 -4.04 16.66
C ARG A 202 7.28 -3.33 17.98
N GLU A 203 6.61 -2.23 18.26
CA GLU A 203 6.69 -1.58 19.58
C GLU A 203 6.24 -2.60 20.63
N LYS A 204 7.03 -2.74 21.71
CA LYS A 204 6.61 -3.55 22.85
C LYS A 204 5.34 -2.92 23.42
N ILE A 205 4.22 -3.62 23.35
CA ILE A 205 3.04 -3.25 24.14
C ILE A 205 3.43 -3.57 25.58
N SER A 206 3.66 -2.53 26.39
CA SER A 206 3.71 -2.69 27.84
C SER A 206 2.44 -3.41 28.25
N LYS A 207 2.59 -4.59 28.86
CA LYS A 207 1.46 -5.27 29.51
C LYS A 207 1.00 -4.44 30.71
#